data_AF-A0A3M2ZKZ8-F1
#
_entry.id   AF-A0A3M2ZKZ8-F1
#
_cell.length_a   1.000
_cell.length_b   1.000
_cell.length_c   1.000
_cell.angle_alpha   90.00
_cell.angle_beta   90.00
_cell.angle_gamma   90.00
#
_symmetry.space_group_name_H-M   'P 1'
#
loop_
_entity.id
_entity.type
_entity.pdbx_description
1 polymer ?
#
loop_
_entity_poly.entity_id
_entity_poly.type
_entity_poly.pdbx_seq_one_letter_code
_entity_poly.pdbx_strand_id
1 'polypeptide(L)'
;SIQALLDRLGMGDLEGLRDKITKGAMQGSQYLATQAFSFGQGTFDFVVSVFIMLYLLYFFLRDGQELVRKIRTAFPLGEQQKRRLQLKFTVVVRATVKGNVVVAVTQGALGGFIFWALDIPSALLWAVIMAFLSLLPAVGAGIVWAPVALYFLLSGMIWQGVVLGLFGVFVIGL
;
A
#
# COMPACT_ATOMS: atom_id res chain seq x y z
N SER A 1 3.92 51.87 40.71
CA SER A 1 4.44 50.51 40.93
C SER A 1 5.19 50.07 39.68
N ILE A 2 6.43 49.58 39.84
CA ILE A 2 7.31 49.13 38.73
C ILE A 2 6.64 48.02 37.88
N GLN A 3 5.70 47.28 38.47
CA GLN A 3 4.87 46.27 37.81
C GLN A 3 4.03 46.82 36.63
N ALA A 4 3.45 48.03 36.74
CA ALA A 4 2.64 48.61 35.67
C ALA A 4 3.47 49.14 34.48
N LEU A 5 4.77 49.38 34.68
CA LEU A 5 5.71 49.75 33.63
C LEU A 5 6.27 48.53 32.90
N LEU A 6 6.39 47.38 33.59
CA LEU A 6 6.78 46.10 32.98
C LEU A 6 5.68 45.51 32.09
N ASP A 7 4.40 45.69 32.46
CA ASP A 7 3.26 45.28 31.63
C ASP A 7 3.14 46.08 30.33
N ARG A 8 3.55 47.36 30.33
CA ARG A 8 3.57 48.21 29.11
C ARG A 8 4.77 47.97 28.19
N LEU A 9 5.79 47.24 28.66
CA LEU A 9 7.00 46.90 27.88
C LEU A 9 6.87 45.60 27.06
N GLY A 10 5.67 45.03 26.96
CA GLY A 10 5.40 43.84 26.13
C GLY A 10 5.76 42.50 26.79
N MET A 11 6.09 42.48 28.09
CA MET A 11 6.40 41.24 28.80
C MET A 11 5.16 40.34 29.06
N GLY A 12 3.95 40.90 29.10
CA GLY A 12 2.71 40.11 29.16
C GLY A 12 2.35 39.43 27.82
N ASP A 13 2.83 39.99 26.69
CA ASP A 13 2.66 39.37 25.38
C ASP A 13 3.65 38.21 25.20
N LEU A 14 4.87 38.31 25.76
CA LEU A 14 5.87 37.23 25.75
C LEU A 14 5.42 36.00 26.56
N GLU A 15 4.75 36.17 27.69
CA GLU A 15 4.18 35.06 28.46
C GLU A 15 2.99 34.41 27.73
N GLY A 16 2.08 35.20 27.16
CA GLY A 16 0.98 34.68 26.34
C GLY A 16 1.45 34.01 25.05
N LEU A 17 2.51 34.51 24.42
CA LEU A 17 3.15 33.92 23.24
C LEU A 17 3.86 32.62 23.60
N ARG A 18 4.59 32.59 24.73
CA ARG A 18 5.21 31.37 25.26
C ARG A 18 4.15 30.32 25.55
N ASP A 19 3.02 30.69 26.14
CA ASP A 19 1.94 29.78 26.51
C ASP A 19 1.18 29.24 25.27
N LYS A 20 1.04 30.05 24.22
CA LYS A 20 0.51 29.61 22.92
C LYS A 20 1.49 28.71 22.17
N ILE A 21 2.79 28.99 22.23
CA ILE A 21 3.84 28.16 21.61
C ILE A 21 3.94 26.82 22.34
N THR A 22 3.93 26.80 23.68
CA THR A 22 3.94 25.54 24.44
C THR A 22 2.67 24.74 24.22
N LYS A 23 1.48 25.37 24.23
CA LYS A 23 0.22 24.66 23.91
C LYS A 23 0.19 24.12 22.48
N GLY A 24 0.62 24.92 21.49
CA GLY A 24 0.72 24.48 20.09
C GLY A 24 1.76 23.37 19.89
N ALA A 25 2.91 23.47 20.55
CA ALA A 25 3.95 22.44 20.53
C ALA A 25 3.50 21.15 21.24
N MET A 26 2.80 21.26 22.38
CA MET A 26 2.25 20.10 23.09
C MET A 26 1.14 19.43 22.29
N GLN A 27 0.24 20.20 21.67
CA GLN A 27 -0.86 19.67 20.86
C GLN A 27 -0.34 19.03 19.56
N GLY A 28 0.63 19.65 18.90
CA GLY A 28 1.34 19.08 17.75
C GLY A 28 2.13 17.82 18.12
N SER A 29 2.82 17.83 19.25
CA SER A 29 3.55 16.67 19.77
C SER A 29 2.61 15.50 20.08
N GLN A 30 1.47 15.77 20.72
CA GLN A 30 0.50 14.72 21.04
C GLN A 30 -0.19 14.16 19.79
N TYR A 31 -0.46 15.01 18.80
CA TYR A 31 -0.97 14.59 17.49
C TYR A 31 0.05 13.70 16.76
N LEU A 32 1.32 14.14 16.67
CA LEU A 32 2.39 13.37 16.05
C LEU A 32 2.67 12.06 16.80
N ALA A 33 2.66 12.08 18.14
CA ALA A 33 2.84 10.88 18.97
C ALA A 33 1.72 9.87 18.74
N THR A 34 0.46 10.34 18.68
CA THR A 34 -0.69 9.47 18.41
C THR A 34 -0.65 8.92 16.99
N GLN A 35 -0.25 9.73 16.01
CA GLN A 35 -0.10 9.30 14.63
C GLN A 35 1.07 8.32 14.44
N ALA A 36 2.19 8.53 15.13
CA ALA A 36 3.33 7.62 15.12
C ALA A 36 2.97 6.28 15.77
N PHE A 37 2.23 6.31 16.89
CA PHE A 37 1.77 5.10 17.57
C PHE A 37 0.75 4.32 16.73
N SER A 38 -0.23 5.01 16.13
CA SER A 38 -1.23 4.38 15.26
C SER A 38 -0.60 3.79 13.99
N PHE A 39 0.37 4.48 13.40
CA PHE A 39 1.16 3.96 12.27
C PHE A 39 1.98 2.73 12.66
N GLY A 40 2.62 2.76 13.84
CA GLY A 40 3.37 1.64 14.39
C GLY A 40 2.49 0.41 14.63
N GLN A 41 1.32 0.60 15.24
CA GLN A 41 0.34 -0.46 15.47
C GLN A 41 -0.18 -1.04 14.15
N GLY A 42 -0.59 -0.20 13.20
CA GLY A 42 -1.06 -0.65 11.89
C GLY A 42 0.02 -1.42 11.10
N THR A 43 1.28 -1.00 11.21
CA THR A 43 2.41 -1.72 10.61
C THR A 43 2.62 -3.09 11.26
N PHE A 44 2.53 -3.18 12.60
CA PHE A 44 2.63 -4.45 13.31
C PHE A 44 1.51 -5.42 12.92
N ASP A 45 0.26 -4.95 12.91
CA ASP A 45 -0.90 -5.74 12.49
C ASP A 45 -0.76 -6.23 11.04
N PHE A 46 -0.26 -5.38 10.14
CA PHE A 46 0.03 -5.76 8.76
C PHE A 46 1.09 -6.87 8.70
N VAL A 47 2.20 -6.74 9.43
CA VAL A 47 3.29 -7.75 9.44
C VAL A 47 2.79 -9.09 9.98
N VAL A 48 2.05 -9.08 11.09
CA VAL A 48 1.45 -10.30 11.67
C VAL A 48 0.47 -10.93 10.67
N SER A 49 -0.38 -10.11 10.04
CA SER A 49 -1.33 -10.59 9.03
C SER A 49 -0.63 -11.21 7.82
N VAL A 50 0.44 -10.58 7.32
CA VAL A 50 1.27 -11.14 6.24
C VAL A 50 1.89 -12.47 6.67
N PHE A 51 2.41 -12.57 7.89
CA PHE A 51 3.00 -13.79 8.40
C PHE A 51 1.97 -14.93 8.51
N ILE A 52 0.79 -14.66 9.08
CA ILE A 52 -0.32 -15.62 9.17
C ILE A 52 -0.76 -16.04 7.77
N MET A 53 -0.94 -15.09 6.85
CA MET A 53 -1.30 -15.35 5.46
C MET A 53 -0.29 -16.27 4.79
N LEU A 54 1.01 -15.98 4.90
CA LEU A 54 2.07 -16.82 4.31
C LEU A 54 2.09 -18.22 4.94
N TYR A 55 1.90 -18.32 6.26
CA TYR A 55 1.79 -19.60 6.96
C TYR A 55 0.62 -20.43 6.44
N LEU A 56 -0.58 -19.83 6.35
CA LEU A 56 -1.77 -20.49 5.83
C LEU A 56 -1.63 -20.86 4.36
N LEU A 57 -1.07 -19.96 3.54
CA LEU A 57 -0.81 -20.21 2.13
C LEU A 57 0.14 -21.40 1.94
N TYR A 58 1.23 -21.44 2.71
CA TYR A 58 2.16 -22.56 2.68
C TYR A 58 1.47 -23.87 3.07
N PHE A 59 0.69 -23.89 4.15
CA PHE A 59 -0.04 -25.08 4.58
C PHE A 59 -1.09 -25.52 3.53
N PHE A 60 -1.81 -24.57 2.93
CA PHE A 60 -2.78 -24.84 1.87
C PHE A 60 -2.13 -25.38 0.59
N LEU A 61 -0.95 -24.87 0.21
CA LEU A 61 -0.22 -25.37 -0.95
C LEU A 61 0.42 -26.75 -0.68
N ARG A 62 0.98 -26.97 0.51
CA ARG A 62 1.62 -28.23 0.91
C ARG A 62 0.60 -29.35 1.11
N ASP A 63 -0.41 -29.11 1.94
CA ASP A 63 -1.36 -30.11 2.41
C ASP A 63 -2.69 -30.07 1.63
N GLY A 64 -2.75 -29.25 0.58
CA GLY A 64 -3.95 -29.02 -0.23
C GLY A 64 -4.57 -30.30 -0.80
N GLN A 65 -3.77 -31.30 -1.19
CA GLN A 65 -4.31 -32.57 -1.69
C GLN A 65 -5.01 -33.40 -0.61
N GLU A 66 -4.54 -33.34 0.63
CA GLU A 66 -5.17 -34.04 1.75
C GLU A 66 -6.43 -33.30 2.21
N LEU A 67 -6.37 -31.97 2.23
CA LEU A 67 -7.52 -31.11 2.48
C LEU A 67 -8.65 -31.32 1.45
N VAL A 68 -8.30 -31.35 0.16
CA VAL A 68 -9.25 -31.62 -0.94
C VAL A 68 -9.83 -33.02 -0.82
N ARG A 69 -9.05 -34.03 -0.43
CA ARG A 69 -9.57 -35.39 -0.20
C ARG A 69 -10.59 -35.43 0.93
N LYS A 70 -10.30 -34.81 2.08
CA LYS A 70 -11.23 -34.71 3.22
C LYS A 70 -12.53 -33.99 2.85
N ILE A 71 -12.44 -32.88 2.11
CA ILE A 71 -13.62 -32.16 1.60
C ILE A 71 -14.43 -33.04 0.64
N ARG A 72 -13.76 -33.79 -0.25
CA ARG A 72 -14.43 -34.66 -1.25
C ARG A 72 -15.12 -35.87 -0.64
N THR A 73 -14.64 -36.39 0.49
CA THR A 73 -15.30 -37.46 1.25
C THR A 73 -16.46 -36.94 2.10
N ALA A 74 -16.42 -35.68 2.54
CA ALA A 74 -17.52 -35.05 3.27
C ALA A 74 -18.69 -34.65 2.35
N PHE A 75 -18.43 -34.38 1.06
CA PHE A 75 -19.47 -34.04 0.07
C PHE A 75 -20.02 -35.28 -0.65
N PRO A 76 -21.33 -35.61 -0.48
CA PRO A 76 -21.99 -36.73 -1.16
C PRO A 76 -22.36 -36.36 -2.61
N LEU A 77 -21.37 -35.99 -3.41
CA LEU A 77 -21.53 -35.73 -4.85
C LEU A 77 -21.17 -36.97 -5.66
N GLY A 78 -21.95 -37.26 -6.71
CA GLY A 78 -21.65 -38.31 -7.68
C GLY A 78 -20.33 -38.04 -8.43
N GLU A 79 -19.64 -39.10 -8.85
CA GLU A 79 -18.32 -39.00 -9.48
C GLU A 79 -18.31 -38.13 -10.75
N GLN A 80 -19.43 -38.10 -11.49
CA GLN A 80 -19.56 -37.22 -12.65
C GLN A 80 -19.62 -35.73 -12.27
N GLN A 81 -20.34 -35.36 -11.19
CA GLN A 81 -20.37 -33.98 -10.71
C GLN A 81 -19.00 -33.55 -10.16
N LYS A 82 -18.32 -34.43 -9.41
CA LYS A 82 -16.95 -34.18 -8.91
C LYS A 82 -15.96 -33.88 -10.04
N ARG A 83 -15.98 -34.68 -11.11
CA ARG A 83 -15.11 -34.47 -12.28
C ARG A 83 -15.43 -33.17 -13.03
N ARG A 84 -16.71 -32.84 -13.20
CA ARG A 84 -17.13 -31.56 -13.79
C ARG A 84 -16.66 -30.36 -12.95
N LEU A 85 -16.73 -30.45 -11.62
CA LEU A 85 -16.31 -29.38 -10.73
C LEU A 85 -14.78 -29.17 -10.78
N GLN A 86 -14.00 -30.26 -10.78
CA GLN A 86 -12.53 -30.18 -10.91
C GLN A 86 -12.09 -29.52 -12.22
N LEU A 87 -12.74 -29.88 -13.33
CA LEU A 87 -12.48 -29.26 -14.62
C LEU A 87 -12.82 -27.77 -14.60
N LYS A 88 -14.00 -27.39 -14.10
CA LYS A 88 -14.38 -25.98 -13.96
C LYS A 88 -13.41 -25.20 -13.08
N PHE A 89 -13.03 -25.75 -11.93
CA PHE A 89 -12.07 -25.12 -11.02
C PHE A 89 -10.71 -24.90 -11.72
N THR A 90 -10.21 -25.91 -12.42
CA THR A 90 -8.96 -25.81 -13.18
C THR A 90 -9.04 -24.72 -14.26
N VAL A 91 -10.17 -24.64 -14.98
CA VAL A 91 -10.40 -23.60 -15.98
C VAL A 91 -10.39 -22.21 -15.34
N VAL A 92 -11.10 -22.02 -14.23
CA VAL A 92 -11.15 -20.74 -13.51
C VAL A 92 -9.77 -20.35 -12.99
N VAL A 93 -9.07 -21.25 -12.30
CA VAL A 93 -7.72 -20.99 -11.78
C VAL A 93 -6.77 -20.60 -12.91
N ARG A 94 -6.76 -21.34 -14.02
CA ARG A 94 -5.92 -21.01 -15.17
C ARG A 94 -6.31 -19.67 -15.81
N ALA A 95 -7.59 -19.35 -15.89
CA ALA A 95 -8.07 -18.07 -16.41
C ALA A 95 -7.64 -16.91 -15.50
N THR A 96 -7.75 -17.07 -14.17
CA THR A 96 -7.31 -16.07 -13.20
C THR A 96 -5.80 -15.84 -13.25
N VAL A 97 -4.99 -16.92 -13.27
CA VAL A 97 -3.52 -16.79 -13.36
C VAL A 97 -3.11 -16.09 -14.66
N LYS A 98 -3.71 -16.49 -15.80
CA LYS A 98 -3.43 -15.83 -17.09
C LYS A 98 -3.88 -14.37 -17.08
N GLY A 99 -5.03 -14.06 -16.49
CA GLY A 99 -5.52 -12.69 -16.32
C GLY A 99 -4.54 -11.83 -15.54
N ASN A 100 -4.07 -12.31 -14.39
CA ASN A 100 -3.10 -11.59 -13.57
C ASN A 100 -1.78 -11.33 -14.31
N VAL A 101 -1.30 -12.28 -15.12
CA VAL A 101 -0.09 -12.08 -15.94
C VAL A 101 -0.28 -10.97 -16.98
N VAL A 102 -1.45 -10.91 -17.64
CA VAL A 102 -1.75 -9.84 -18.60
C VAL A 102 -1.82 -8.48 -17.91
N VAL A 103 -2.46 -8.42 -16.73
CA VAL A 103 -2.50 -7.20 -15.92
C VAL A 103 -1.09 -6.76 -15.51
N ALA A 104 -0.25 -7.70 -15.07
CA ALA A 104 1.13 -7.41 -14.69
C ALA A 104 1.98 -6.83 -15.83
N VAL A 105 1.88 -7.39 -17.03
CA VAL A 105 2.57 -6.86 -18.21
C VAL A 105 2.07 -5.46 -18.54
N THR A 106 0.74 -5.25 -18.49
CA THR A 106 0.12 -3.96 -18.79
C THR A 106 0.54 -2.89 -17.78
N GLN A 107 0.49 -3.20 -16.47
CA GLN A 107 0.92 -2.29 -15.42
C GLN A 107 2.43 -1.99 -15.48
N GLY A 108 3.26 -2.99 -15.77
CA GLY A 108 4.69 -2.80 -15.99
C GLY A 108 4.98 -1.87 -17.16
N ALA A 109 4.29 -2.06 -18.30
CA ALA A 109 4.46 -1.22 -19.48
C ALA A 109 3.99 0.23 -19.23
N LEU A 110 2.82 0.42 -18.62
CA LEU A 110 2.29 1.74 -18.26
C LEU A 110 3.17 2.44 -17.24
N GLY A 111 3.65 1.71 -16.22
CA GLY A 111 4.59 2.22 -15.21
C GLY A 111 5.93 2.61 -15.81
N GLY A 112 6.48 1.79 -16.71
CA GLY A 112 7.69 2.12 -17.46
C GLY A 112 7.52 3.36 -18.33
N PHE A 113 6.38 3.46 -19.02
CA PHE A 113 6.06 4.60 -19.87
C PHE A 113 6.00 5.91 -19.08
N ILE A 114 5.28 5.94 -17.95
CA ILE A 114 5.16 7.17 -17.16
C ILE A 114 6.48 7.57 -16.49
N PHE A 115 7.28 6.59 -16.05
CA PHE A 115 8.61 6.87 -15.50
C PHE A 115 9.55 7.42 -16.56
N TRP A 116 9.49 6.88 -17.78
CA TRP A 116 10.26 7.41 -18.92
C TRP A 116 9.78 8.82 -19.31
N ALA A 117 8.47 9.05 -19.37
CA ALA A 117 7.89 10.35 -19.74
C ALA A 117 8.20 11.46 -18.72
N LEU A 118 8.38 11.09 -17.44
CA LEU A 118 8.77 12.02 -16.37
C LEU A 118 10.30 12.14 -16.19
N ASP A 119 11.08 11.58 -17.12
CA ASP A 119 12.54 11.61 -17.12
C ASP A 119 13.16 10.99 -15.85
N ILE A 120 12.50 9.96 -15.30
CA ILE A 120 12.99 9.21 -14.15
C ILE A 120 14.08 8.24 -14.62
N PRO A 121 15.28 8.28 -14.01
CA PRO A 121 16.35 7.35 -14.35
C PRO A 121 15.90 5.90 -14.23
N SER A 122 16.42 5.06 -15.12
CA SER A 122 16.20 3.61 -15.07
C SER A 122 14.73 3.18 -15.17
N ALA A 123 13.91 3.89 -15.97
CA ALA A 123 12.49 3.58 -16.17
C ALA A 123 12.22 2.10 -16.51
N LEU A 124 13.11 1.43 -17.26
CA LEU A 124 12.99 0.01 -17.56
C LEU A 124 13.10 -0.88 -16.32
N LEU A 125 13.99 -0.55 -15.37
CA LEU A 125 14.11 -1.30 -14.12
C LEU A 125 12.82 -1.18 -13.31
N TRP A 126 12.27 0.04 -13.22
CA TRP A 126 11.01 0.29 -12.53
C TRP A 126 9.83 -0.42 -13.19
N ALA A 127 9.78 -0.47 -14.52
CA ALA A 127 8.78 -1.21 -15.28
C ALA A 127 8.77 -2.72 -14.92
N VAL A 128 9.95 -3.33 -14.87
CA VAL A 128 10.11 -4.75 -14.51
C VAL A 128 9.73 -5.00 -13.06
N ILE A 129 10.16 -4.13 -12.14
CA ILE A 129 9.79 -4.22 -10.71
C ILE A 129 8.26 -4.09 -10.55
N MET A 130 7.63 -3.13 -11.25
CA MET A 130 6.18 -2.96 -11.23
C MET A 130 5.45 -4.17 -11.81
N ALA A 131 5.93 -4.76 -12.91
CA ALA A 131 5.35 -5.97 -13.48
C ALA A 131 5.41 -7.15 -12.50
N PHE A 132 6.56 -7.36 -11.84
CA PHE A 132 6.70 -8.42 -10.84
C PHE A 132 5.82 -8.18 -9.62
N LEU A 133 5.80 -6.96 -9.08
CA LEU A 133 4.99 -6.61 -7.91
C LEU A 133 3.49 -6.63 -8.22
N SER A 134 3.07 -6.35 -9.45
CA SER A 134 1.67 -6.44 -9.91
C SER A 134 1.09 -7.86 -9.80
N LEU A 135 1.94 -8.89 -9.83
CA LEU A 135 1.50 -10.26 -9.56
C LEU A 135 1.01 -10.45 -8.12
N LEU A 136 1.40 -9.57 -7.19
CA LEU A 136 0.89 -9.54 -5.83
C LEU A 136 -0.51 -8.89 -5.82
N PRO A 137 -1.55 -9.64 -5.42
CA PRO A 137 -2.89 -9.09 -5.28
C PRO A 137 -2.91 -7.91 -4.29
N ALA A 138 -3.84 -6.98 -4.50
CA ALA A 138 -4.18 -5.85 -3.62
C ALA A 138 -3.21 -4.65 -3.57
N VAL A 139 -1.89 -4.83 -3.76
CA VAL A 139 -0.92 -3.73 -3.57
C VAL A 139 -0.07 -3.43 -4.81
N GLY A 140 0.14 -4.43 -5.67
CA GLY A 140 0.61 -4.32 -7.05
C GLY A 140 1.70 -3.27 -7.33
N ALA A 141 1.51 -2.53 -8.43
CA ALA A 141 2.37 -1.42 -8.83
C ALA A 141 2.25 -0.18 -7.91
N GLY A 142 1.22 -0.10 -7.05
CA GLY A 142 0.98 1.00 -6.11
C GLY A 142 2.13 1.21 -5.12
N ILE A 143 2.77 0.12 -4.69
CA ILE A 143 3.95 0.15 -3.82
C ILE A 143 5.10 0.94 -4.45
N VAL A 144 5.19 0.96 -5.78
CA VAL A 144 6.30 1.59 -6.50
C VAL A 144 6.01 3.05 -6.77
N TRP A 145 4.90 3.36 -7.44
CA TRP A 145 4.66 4.73 -7.90
C TRP A 145 4.24 5.66 -6.76
N ALA A 146 3.55 5.19 -5.71
CA ALA A 146 3.03 6.06 -4.67
C ALA A 146 4.15 6.72 -3.82
N PRO A 147 5.18 6.00 -3.34
CA PRO A 147 6.32 6.63 -2.67
C PRO A 147 7.11 7.56 -3.59
N VAL A 148 7.24 7.23 -4.88
CA VAL A 148 7.95 8.06 -5.86
C VAL A 148 7.18 9.37 -6.10
N ALA A 149 5.85 9.29 -6.26
CA ALA A 149 5.00 10.47 -6.40
C ALA A 149 5.09 11.36 -5.15
N LEU A 150 5.03 10.74 -3.95
CA LEU A 150 5.19 11.47 -2.69
C LEU A 150 6.57 12.14 -2.60
N TYR A 151 7.64 11.43 -2.98
CA TYR A 151 8.99 11.99 -3.00
C TYR A 151 9.10 13.22 -3.92
N PHE A 152 8.50 13.19 -5.10
CA PHE A 152 8.48 14.34 -6.02
C PHE A 152 7.69 15.52 -5.46
N LEU A 153 6.54 15.29 -4.83
CA LEU A 153 5.78 16.34 -4.15
C LEU A 153 6.60 16.99 -3.02
N LEU A 154 7.25 16.18 -2.18
CA LEU A 154 8.08 16.66 -1.07
C LEU A 154 9.36 17.38 -1.54
N SER A 155 9.87 17.02 -2.72
CA SER A 155 11.07 17.63 -3.32
C SER A 155 10.76 18.92 -4.10
N GLY A 156 9.51 19.39 -4.12
CA GLY A 156 9.09 20.60 -4.84
C GLY A 156 8.81 20.39 -6.33
N MET A 157 8.96 19.17 -6.86
CA MET A 157 8.60 18.78 -8.22
C MET A 157 7.11 18.45 -8.32
N ILE A 158 6.28 19.46 -8.06
CA ILE A 158 4.83 19.31 -7.90
C ILE A 158 4.19 18.72 -9.18
N TRP A 159 4.60 19.21 -10.36
CA TRP A 159 4.06 18.74 -11.63
C TRP A 159 4.26 17.24 -11.83
N GLN A 160 5.49 16.76 -11.66
CA GLN A 160 5.84 15.35 -11.82
C GLN A 160 5.13 14.48 -10.78
N GLY A 161 5.06 14.94 -9.52
CA GLY A 161 4.38 14.23 -8.44
C GLY A 161 2.86 14.09 -8.67
N VAL A 162 2.20 15.17 -9.10
CA VAL A 162 0.76 15.16 -9.40
C VAL A 162 0.45 14.30 -10.62
N VAL A 163 1.21 14.46 -11.72
CA VAL A 163 0.99 13.68 -12.94
C VAL A 163 1.21 12.18 -12.67
N LEU A 164 2.28 11.82 -11.96
CA LEU A 164 2.54 10.43 -11.58
C LEU A 164 1.44 9.87 -10.66
N GLY A 165 0.98 10.66 -9.69
CA GLY A 165 -0.09 10.26 -8.79
C GLY A 165 -1.42 10.04 -9.51
N LEU A 166 -1.82 10.96 -10.39
CA LEU A 166 -3.04 10.84 -11.18
C LEU A 166 -2.97 9.65 -12.14
N PHE A 167 -1.86 9.49 -12.86
CA PHE A 167 -1.67 8.35 -13.76
C PHE A 167 -1.65 7.03 -13.00
N GLY A 168 -0.98 6.99 -11.84
CA GLY A 168 -0.93 5.84 -10.95
C GLY A 168 -2.31 5.40 -10.44
N VAL A 169 -3.17 6.35 -10.04
CA VAL A 169 -4.51 6.04 -9.54
C VAL A 169 -5.48 5.67 -10.67
N PHE A 170 -5.54 6.47 -11.74
CA PHE A 170 -6.57 6.35 -12.77
C PHE A 170 -6.23 5.41 -13.92
N VAL A 171 -4.94 5.16 -14.17
CA VAL A 171 -4.51 4.36 -15.33
C VAL A 171 -3.90 3.03 -14.89
N ILE A 172 -3.10 3.04 -13.81
CA ILE A 172 -2.44 1.83 -13.30
C ILE A 172 -3.31 1.14 -12.24
N GLY A 173 -4.01 1.91 -11.41
CA GLY A 173 -4.77 1.42 -10.24
C GLY A 173 -6.22 0.98 -10.53
N LEU A 174 -6.77 1.29 -11.71
CA LEU A 174 -8.07 0.82 -12.20
C LEU A 174 -7.90 -0.41 -13.11
#